data_AF-A0A669BFH3-F1
#
_entry.id   AF-A0A669BFH3-F1
#
_cell.length_a   1.000
_cell.length_b   1.000
_cell.length_c   1.000
_cell.angle_alpha   90.00
_cell.angle_beta   90.00
_cell.angle_gamma   90.00
#
_symmetry.space_group_name_H-M   'P 1'
#
loop_
_entity.id
_entity.type
_entity.pdbx_description
1 polymer ?
#
loop_
_entity_poly.entity_id
_entity_poly.type
_entity_poly.pdbx_seq_one_letter_code
_entity_poly.pdbx_strand_id
1 'polypeptide(L)'
;VFIHLSLSSLTLFPNFSNVTLTCRAPSNNIIVVEWSRADLGKEYVLMYRDELFVPDEQHPSFKNRVDLQDRQMKDGDVSLILKNVMISDTGTYECRVFRKTNRRKRAHLKTPPITSPSFLVLLLLLLGVVLIL
;
A
#
# COMPACT_ATOMS: atom_id res chain seq x y z
N VAL A 1 4.01 7.00 7.40
CA VAL A 1 4.07 8.42 7.81
C VAL A 1 2.65 8.94 7.74
N PHE A 2 2.16 9.58 8.80
CA PHE A 2 0.82 10.17 8.84
C PHE A 2 0.97 11.66 8.58
N ILE A 3 0.38 12.16 7.49
CA ILE A 3 0.34 13.60 7.21
C ILE A 3 -1.14 13.99 7.21
N HIS A 4 -1.49 14.82 8.18
CA HIS A 4 -2.83 15.37 8.32
C HIS A 4 -2.91 16.67 7.52
N LEU A 5 -3.85 16.76 6.60
CA LEU A 5 -4.01 17.91 5.73
C LEU A 5 -5.40 18.50 5.93
N SER A 6 -5.44 19.75 6.37
CA SER A 6 -6.67 20.52 6.46
C SER A 6 -6.81 21.36 5.21
N LEU A 7 -7.95 21.23 4.52
CA LEU A 7 -8.30 22.18 3.46
C LEU A 7 -8.85 23.44 4.14
N SER A 8 -8.00 24.44 4.39
CA SER A 8 -8.45 25.75 4.91
C SER A 8 -9.09 26.56 3.78
N SER A 9 -10.41 26.72 3.88
CA SER A 9 -11.33 27.61 3.14
C SER A 9 -10.78 28.22 1.84
N LEU A 10 -10.99 27.53 0.72
CA LEU A 10 -11.00 28.17 -0.59
C LEU A 10 -12.44 28.58 -0.91
N THR A 11 -12.65 29.87 -1.16
CA THR A 11 -13.87 30.42 -1.75
C THR A 11 -14.02 29.82 -3.15
N LEU A 12 -14.74 28.70 -3.27
CA LEU A 12 -14.99 28.01 -4.53
C LEU A 12 -16.20 28.65 -5.22
N PHE A 13 -15.95 29.38 -6.31
CA PHE A 13 -16.97 29.67 -7.31
C PHE A 13 -17.43 28.34 -7.94
N PRO A 14 -18.74 28.14 -8.14
CA PRO A 14 -19.25 26.84 -8.55
C PRO A 14 -18.83 26.51 -9.98
N ASN A 15 -18.31 25.30 -10.12
CA ASN A 15 -18.06 24.51 -11.33
C ASN A 15 -16.69 24.74 -11.98
N PHE A 16 -15.91 23.64 -12.06
CA PHE A 16 -14.65 23.42 -12.81
C PHE A 16 -13.29 23.66 -12.12
N SER A 17 -13.25 23.92 -10.81
CA SER A 17 -11.95 23.96 -10.11
C SER A 17 -11.52 22.56 -9.67
N ASN A 18 -10.34 22.13 -10.13
CA ASN A 18 -9.62 20.99 -9.56
C ASN A 18 -8.74 21.51 -8.41
N VAL A 19 -8.59 20.72 -7.35
CA VAL A 19 -7.67 21.02 -6.26
C VAL A 19 -6.66 19.90 -6.10
N THR A 20 -5.44 20.25 -5.69
CA THR A 20 -4.40 19.28 -5.36
C THR A 20 -4.19 19.28 -3.85
N LEU A 21 -4.45 18.14 -3.20
CA LEU A 21 -4.11 17.91 -1.80
C LEU A 21 -2.68 17.39 -1.74
N THR A 22 -1.76 18.22 -1.23
CA THR A 22 -0.33 17.93 -1.30
C THR A 22 0.11 16.95 -0.22
N CYS A 23 0.74 15.85 -0.60
CA CYS A 23 1.33 14.90 0.35
C CYS A 23 2.65 14.36 -0.19
N ARG A 24 3.71 14.47 0.62
CA ARG A 24 5.04 13.97 0.27
C ARG A 24 5.58 13.04 1.34
N ALA A 25 5.87 11.81 0.96
CA ALA A 25 6.46 10.82 1.83
C ALA A 25 8.00 10.84 1.74
N PRO A 26 8.72 10.61 2.84
CA PRO A 26 10.15 10.39 2.78
C PRO A 26 10.44 9.03 2.12
N SER A 27 11.01 9.05 0.91
CA SER A 27 11.72 7.94 0.21
C SER A 27 10.91 6.89 -0.60
N ASN A 28 11.65 6.23 -1.49
CA ASN A 28 11.31 5.23 -2.52
C ASN A 28 10.70 3.93 -1.92
N ASN A 29 10.07 3.11 -2.78
CA ASN A 29 9.38 1.84 -2.44
C ASN A 29 8.02 2.00 -1.73
N ILE A 30 7.25 3.02 -2.11
CA ILE A 30 5.84 3.13 -1.73
C ILE A 30 5.07 2.00 -2.42
N ILE A 31 4.29 1.25 -1.66
CA ILE A 31 3.47 0.13 -2.16
C ILE A 31 1.98 0.36 -1.99
N VAL A 32 1.60 1.21 -1.04
CA VAL A 32 0.21 1.60 -0.81
C VAL A 32 0.16 3.08 -0.47
N VAL A 33 -0.74 3.79 -1.15
CA VAL A 33 -1.21 5.13 -0.80
C VAL A 33 -2.69 5.03 -0.50
N GLU A 34 -3.09 5.55 0.65
CA GLU A 34 -4.48 5.68 1.05
C GLU A 34 -4.74 7.14 1.39
N TRP A 35 -5.74 7.70 0.72
CA TRP A 35 -6.36 8.95 1.09
C TRP A 35 -7.70 8.66 1.75
N SER A 36 -7.88 9.14 2.97
CA SER A 36 -9.15 9.04 3.70
C SER A 36 -9.62 10.43 4.12
N ARG A 37 -10.90 10.54 4.48
CA ARG A 37 -11.47 11.75 5.08
C ARG A 37 -12.11 11.38 6.42
N ALA A 38 -11.92 12.22 7.43
CA ALA A 38 -12.21 11.85 8.83
C ALA A 38 -13.68 11.48 9.10
N ASP A 39 -14.62 12.00 8.30
CA ASP A 39 -16.06 11.80 8.39
C ASP A 39 -16.59 10.58 7.62
N LEU A 40 -15.74 9.87 6.85
CA LEU A 40 -16.16 8.74 5.99
C LEU A 40 -15.97 7.36 6.64
N GLY A 41 -15.51 7.32 7.90
CA GLY A 41 -15.29 6.07 8.62
C GLY A 41 -14.23 5.18 7.96
N LYS A 42 -14.66 4.04 7.39
CA LYS A 42 -13.76 3.05 6.76
C LYS A 42 -13.60 3.26 5.25
N GLU A 43 -14.47 4.04 4.62
CA GLU A 43 -14.40 4.28 3.18
C GLU A 43 -13.25 5.24 2.88
N TYR A 44 -12.54 5.00 1.78
CA TYR A 44 -11.44 5.86 1.35
C TYR A 44 -11.86 6.78 0.21
N VAL A 45 -11.15 7.90 0.11
CA VAL A 45 -11.21 8.82 -1.02
C VAL A 45 -10.52 8.19 -2.23
N LEU A 46 -9.32 7.65 -2.02
CA LEU A 46 -8.53 6.94 -3.03
C LEU A 46 -7.62 5.92 -2.35
N MET A 47 -7.59 4.70 -2.90
CA MET A 47 -6.57 3.71 -2.56
C MET A 47 -5.82 3.31 -3.82
N TYR A 48 -4.50 3.40 -3.76
CA TYR A 48 -3.58 2.98 -4.81
C TYR A 48 -2.60 1.97 -4.22
N ARG A 49 -2.65 0.72 -4.70
CA ARG A 49 -1.85 -0.39 -4.19
C ARG A 49 -1.25 -1.15 -5.37
N ASP A 50 0.03 -1.48 -5.28
CA ASP A 50 0.73 -2.31 -6.28
C ASP A 50 0.48 -1.82 -7.71
N GLU A 51 0.57 -0.49 -7.91
CA GLU A 51 0.37 0.21 -9.19
C GLU A 51 -1.06 0.19 -9.75
N LEU A 52 -2.05 -0.17 -8.93
CA LEU A 52 -3.45 -0.26 -9.31
C LEU A 52 -4.35 0.52 -8.35
N PHE A 53 -5.43 1.09 -8.89
CA PHE A 53 -6.51 1.62 -8.08
C PHE A 53 -7.35 0.48 -7.50
N VAL A 54 -7.69 0.59 -6.22
CA VAL A 54 -8.61 -0.32 -5.54
C VAL A 54 -9.95 0.40 -5.41
N PRO A 55 -11.05 -0.08 -6.03
CA PRO A 55 -12.33 0.63 -6.03
C PRO A 55 -13.34 0.13 -4.97
N ASP A 56 -13.10 -1.02 -4.34
CA ASP A 56 -14.10 -1.78 -3.56
C ASP A 56 -14.70 -0.99 -2.39
N GLU A 57 -13.87 -0.25 -1.65
CA GLU A 57 -14.25 0.55 -0.47
C GLU A 57 -14.08 2.06 -0.76
N GLN A 58 -14.12 2.43 -2.05
CA GLN A 58 -14.05 3.83 -2.45
C GLN A 58 -15.39 4.52 -2.21
N HIS A 59 -15.36 5.60 -1.43
CA HIS A 59 -16.56 6.38 -1.14
C HIS A 59 -17.20 6.90 -2.44
N PRO A 60 -18.52 6.69 -2.67
CA PRO A 60 -19.17 6.99 -3.95
C PRO A 60 -18.96 8.42 -4.47
N SER A 61 -18.96 9.41 -3.59
CA SER A 61 -18.76 10.84 -3.93
C SER A 61 -17.44 11.15 -4.64
N PHE A 62 -16.45 10.29 -4.53
CA PHE A 62 -15.11 10.49 -5.08
C PHE A 62 -14.84 9.67 -6.35
N LYS A 63 -15.74 8.75 -6.72
CA LYS A 63 -15.59 7.93 -7.92
C LYS A 63 -15.49 8.83 -9.16
N ASN A 64 -14.52 8.51 -10.03
CA ASN A 64 -14.19 9.27 -11.24
C ASN A 64 -13.78 10.73 -11.01
N ARG A 65 -13.57 11.14 -9.76
CA ARG A 65 -13.20 12.51 -9.39
C ARG A 65 -11.80 12.62 -8.79
N VAL A 66 -11.12 11.51 -8.55
CA VAL A 66 -9.79 11.50 -7.92
C VAL A 66 -8.73 10.84 -8.78
N ASP A 67 -7.49 11.31 -8.66
CA ASP A 67 -6.29 10.72 -9.25
C ASP A 67 -5.06 11.05 -8.39
N LEU A 68 -3.95 10.36 -8.61
CA LEU A 68 -2.66 10.79 -8.08
C LEU A 68 -2.02 11.82 -9.02
N GLN A 69 -1.40 12.85 -8.44
CA GLN A 69 -0.65 13.87 -9.19
C GLN A 69 0.50 13.25 -9.99
N ASP A 70 1.20 12.30 -9.39
CA ASP A 70 2.18 11.45 -10.06
C ASP A 70 1.96 9.99 -9.67
N ARG A 71 1.49 9.17 -10.61
CA ARG A 71 1.29 7.73 -10.40
C ARG A 71 2.60 6.94 -10.26
N GLN A 72 3.72 7.51 -10.72
CA GLN A 72 5.06 6.96 -10.47
C GLN A 72 5.54 7.29 -9.05
N MET A 73 4.87 8.23 -8.37
CA MET A 73 5.17 8.67 -7.01
C MET A 73 6.64 9.07 -6.84
N LYS A 74 7.22 9.75 -7.84
CA LYS A 74 8.62 10.18 -7.82
C LYS A 74 8.85 11.13 -6.66
N ASP A 75 10.03 11.01 -6.06
CA ASP A 75 10.43 11.82 -4.90
C ASP A 75 9.45 11.74 -3.71
N GLY A 76 8.64 10.67 -3.69
CA GLY A 76 7.61 10.43 -2.69
C GLY A 76 6.38 11.32 -2.83
N ASP A 77 6.15 11.95 -3.98
CA ASP A 77 4.94 12.73 -4.24
C ASP A 77 3.73 11.82 -4.41
N VAL A 78 2.80 11.89 -3.47
CA VAL A 78 1.56 11.10 -3.46
C VAL A 78 0.34 12.01 -3.36
N SER A 79 0.49 13.24 -3.87
CA SER A 79 -0.55 14.26 -3.84
C SER A 79 -1.79 13.81 -4.61
N LEU A 80 -2.97 14.13 -4.07
CA LEU A 80 -4.26 13.78 -4.66
C LEU A 80 -4.78 14.93 -5.52
N ILE A 81 -5.18 14.66 -6.75
CA ILE A 81 -6.00 15.58 -7.54
C ILE A 81 -7.46 15.25 -7.29
N LEU A 82 -8.24 16.21 -6.79
CA LEU A 82 -9.70 16.13 -6.68
C LEU A 82 -10.34 17.06 -7.73
N LYS A 83 -11.16 16.48 -8.61
CA LYS A 83 -11.82 17.14 -9.74
C LYS A 83 -13.24 17.55 -9.38
N ASN A 84 -13.74 18.58 -10.06
CA ASN A 84 -15.13 19.06 -9.94
C ASN A 84 -15.52 19.36 -8.48
N VAL A 85 -14.67 20.08 -7.74
CA VAL A 85 -14.83 20.27 -6.30
C VAL A 85 -16.15 20.97 -5.96
N MET A 86 -16.83 20.45 -4.95
CA MET A 86 -18.10 20.91 -4.41
C MET A 86 -17.93 21.33 -2.95
N ILE A 87 -18.87 22.10 -2.42
CA ILE A 87 -18.87 22.52 -1.01
C ILE A 87 -18.84 21.31 -0.07
N SER A 88 -19.50 20.20 -0.44
CA SER A 88 -19.51 18.92 0.29
C SER A 88 -18.16 18.19 0.35
N ASP A 89 -17.18 18.63 -0.43
CA ASP A 89 -15.83 18.07 -0.37
C ASP A 89 -14.99 18.73 0.74
N THR A 90 -15.50 19.80 1.37
CA THR A 90 -14.90 20.42 2.55
C THR A 90 -14.75 19.37 3.66
N GLY A 91 -13.55 19.28 4.22
CA GLY A 91 -13.27 18.35 5.28
C GLY A 91 -11.78 18.16 5.52
N THR A 92 -11.48 17.24 6.41
CA THR A 92 -10.12 16.92 6.82
C THR A 92 -9.68 15.64 6.16
N TYR A 93 -8.61 15.73 5.37
CA TYR A 93 -8.08 14.62 4.60
C TYR A 93 -6.80 14.11 5.24
N GLU A 94 -6.62 12.80 5.20
CA GLU A 94 -5.45 12.13 5.72
C GLU A 94 -4.79 11.31 4.62
N CYS A 95 -3.48 11.50 4.50
CA CYS A 95 -2.63 10.76 3.59
C CYS A 95 -1.84 9.71 4.39
N ARG A 96 -2.06 8.43 4.09
CA ARG A 96 -1.34 7.30 4.67
C ARG A 96 -0.53 6.60 3.60
N VAL A 97 0.76 6.43 3.88
CA VAL A 97 1.71 5.80 2.96
C VAL A 97 2.36 4.59 3.62
N PHE A 98 2.22 3.44 2.97
CA PHE A 98 2.90 2.20 3.35
C PHE A 98 4.02 1.90 2.36
N ARG A 99 5.15 1.50 2.92
CA ARG A 99 6.37 1.23 2.17
C ARG A 99 6.73 -0.24 2.29
N LYS A 100 7.32 -0.80 1.24
CA LYS A 100 7.86 -2.16 1.30
C LYS A 100 8.98 -2.18 2.34
N THR A 101 8.78 -2.92 3.42
CA THR A 101 9.87 -3.16 4.37
C THR A 101 10.73 -4.30 3.82
N ASN A 102 12.06 -4.15 3.87
CA ASN A 102 13.00 -5.23 3.52
C ASN A 102 13.07 -6.33 4.60
N ARG A 103 11.96 -6.61 5.30
CA ARG A 103 11.93 -7.72 6.27
C ARG A 103 11.86 -9.02 5.49
N ARG A 104 13.00 -9.73 5.40
CA ARG A 104 13.07 -11.13 4.95
C ARG A 104 12.05 -11.94 5.75
N LYS A 105 10.99 -12.42 5.12
CA LYS A 105 10.12 -13.44 5.73
C LYS A 105 10.94 -14.73 5.77
N ARG A 106 11.41 -15.16 6.95
CA ARG A 106 11.96 -16.51 7.10
C ARG A 106 10.80 -17.48 6.90
N ALA A 107 10.82 -18.25 5.83
CA ALA A 107 9.93 -19.39 5.71
C ALA A 107 10.42 -20.46 6.68
N HIS A 108 9.65 -20.73 7.73
CA HIS A 108 9.91 -21.88 8.59
C HIS A 108 9.38 -23.11 7.85
N LEU A 109 10.17 -23.64 6.92
CA LEU A 109 9.86 -24.92 6.29
C LEU A 109 9.82 -25.98 7.38
N LYS A 110 8.66 -26.60 7.60
CA LYS A 110 8.55 -27.81 8.41
C LYS A 110 9.17 -28.96 7.63
N THR A 111 10.49 -29.12 7.73
CA THR A 111 11.13 -30.34 7.25
C THR A 111 10.92 -31.43 8.30
N PRO A 112 10.57 -32.67 7.89
CA PRO A 112 10.55 -33.79 8.82
C PRO A 112 11.95 -33.99 9.43
N PRO A 113 12.05 -34.51 10.67
CA PRO A 113 13.33 -34.75 11.30
C PRO A 113 14.16 -35.75 10.46
N ILE A 114 15.48 -35.57 10.49
CA ILE A 114 16.48 -36.38 9.75
C ILE A 114 16.40 -37.87 10.14
N THR A 115 15.72 -38.20 11.25
CA THR A 115 15.44 -39.56 11.71
C THR A 115 14.38 -40.30 10.89
N SER A 116 13.90 -39.75 9.77
CA SER A 116 13.04 -40.48 8.83
C SER A 116 13.68 -41.83 8.46
N PRO A 117 12.91 -42.93 8.41
CA PRO A 117 13.42 -44.26 8.08
C PRO A 117 14.22 -44.27 6.76
N SER A 118 13.82 -43.44 5.79
CA SER A 118 14.51 -43.28 4.51
C SER A 118 15.96 -42.80 4.66
N PHE A 119 16.26 -41.92 5.62
CA PHE A 119 17.60 -41.41 5.87
C PHE A 119 18.48 -42.43 6.61
N LEU A 120 17.91 -43.19 7.56
CA LEU A 120 18.64 -44.26 8.25
C LEU A 120 19.06 -45.37 7.28
N VAL A 121 18.17 -45.75 6.36
CA VAL A 121 18.48 -46.73 5.31
C VAL A 121 19.61 -46.22 4.41
N LEU A 122 19.55 -44.95 3.98
CA LEU A 122 20.61 -44.35 3.17
C LEU A 122 21.95 -44.29 3.90
N LEU A 123 21.94 -43.96 5.20
CA LEU A 123 23.15 -43.93 6.03
C LEU A 123 23.77 -45.33 6.20
N LEU A 124 22.95 -46.35 6.44
CA LEU A 124 23.41 -47.75 6.54
C LEU A 124 24.01 -48.26 5.22
N LEU A 125 23.39 -47.93 4.08
CA LEU A 125 23.93 -48.27 2.76
C LEU A 125 25.29 -47.62 2.52
N LEU A 126 25.45 -46.34 2.87
CA LEU A 126 26.72 -45.63 2.72
C LEU A 126 27.81 -46.21 3.63
N LEU A 127 27.48 -46.51 4.90
CA LEU A 127 28.41 -47.16 5.83
C LEU A 127 28.82 -48.56 5.34
N GLY A 128 27.88 -49.33 4.79
CA GLY A 128 28.15 -50.66 4.23
C GLY A 128 29.09 -50.62 3.03
N VAL A 129 28.90 -49.69 2.09
CA VAL A 129 29.79 -49.52 0.93
C VAL A 129 31.21 -49.13 1.37
N VAL A 130 31.35 -48.27 2.38
CA VAL A 130 32.66 -47.85 2.93
C VAL A 130 33.40 -49.01 3.62
N LEU A 131 32.68 -49.96 4.24
CA LEU A 131 33.30 -51.13 4.87
C LEU A 131 33.79 -52.19 3.87
N ILE A 132 33.33 -52.14 2.61
CA ILE A 132 33.62 -53.14 1.57
C ILE A 132 34.76 -52.68 0.64
N LEU A 133 35.16 -51.40 0.71
CA LEU A 133 36.31 -50.82 0.01
C LEU A 133 37.56 -50.84 0.90
#